data_AF-A0A0S2KBW3-F1
#
_entry.id   AF-A0A0S2KBW3-F1
#
_cell.length_a   1.000
_cell.length_b   1.000
_cell.length_c   1.000
_cell.angle_alpha   90.00
_cell.angle_beta   90.00
_cell.angle_gamma   90.00
#
_symmetry.space_group_name_H-M   'P 1'
#
loop_
_entity.id
_entity.type
_entity.pdbx_description
1 polymer ?
#
loop_
_entity_poly.entity_id
_entity_poly.type
_entity_poly.pdbx_seq_one_letter_code
_entity_poly.pdbx_strand_id
1 'polypeptide(L)'
;MELLIPLAPFLTLFGIVWIAYWFNAGNRKQVQETLRTAINSGQQLTPETIKALGAPVRNDDRDMTVGAVLIAIAAAFIILGLVIFIVQDQPEVALIMTGVASFPGLVGAVLCWLAKKRKPAQD
;
A
#
# COMPACT_ATOMS: atom_id res chain seq x y z
N MET A 1 0.10 1.53 -32.61
CA MET A 1 0.38 0.29 -31.85
C MET A 1 1.67 0.40 -31.04
N GLU A 2 2.69 1.08 -31.53
CA GLU A 2 4.01 1.20 -30.88
C GLU A 2 3.98 1.87 -29.49
N LEU A 3 3.05 2.79 -29.24
CA LEU A 3 2.87 3.46 -27.94
C LEU A 3 2.15 2.60 -26.89
N LEU A 4 1.40 1.58 -27.32
CA LEU A 4 0.60 0.73 -26.42
C LEU A 4 1.46 -0.33 -25.72
N ILE A 5 2.51 -0.81 -26.40
CA ILE A 5 3.44 -1.83 -25.89
C ILE A 5 4.17 -1.37 -24.61
N PRO A 6 4.81 -0.19 -24.56
CA PRO A 6 5.45 0.28 -23.34
C PRO A 6 4.43 0.65 -22.24
N LEU A 7 3.18 1.00 -22.60
CA LEU A 7 2.13 1.37 -21.65
C LEU A 7 1.44 0.16 -20.98
N ALA A 8 1.40 -0.98 -21.66
CA ALA A 8 0.71 -2.19 -21.20
C ALA A 8 1.06 -2.65 -19.77
N PRO A 9 2.35 -2.69 -19.33
CA PRO A 9 2.67 -3.07 -17.95
C PRO A 9 2.16 -2.03 -16.94
N PHE A 10 2.19 -0.74 -17.26
CA PHE A 10 1.69 0.31 -16.38
C PHE A 10 0.17 0.27 -16.24
N LEU A 11 -0.56 0.03 -17.33
CA LEU A 11 -2.01 -0.15 -17.30
C LEU A 11 -2.43 -1.36 -16.48
N THR A 12 -1.67 -2.45 -16.55
CA THR A 12 -1.92 -3.66 -15.74
C THR A 12 -1.73 -3.37 -14.26
N LEU A 13 -0.62 -2.73 -13.89
CA LEU A 13 -0.36 -2.29 -12.52
C LEU A 13 -1.46 -1.35 -12.00
N PHE A 14 -1.84 -0.35 -12.81
CA PHE A 14 -2.93 0.56 -12.49
C PHE A 14 -4.25 -0.19 -12.28
N GLY A 15 -4.59 -1.13 -13.17
CA GLY A 15 -5.80 -1.93 -13.09
C GLY A 15 -5.88 -2.75 -11.79
N ILE A 16 -4.80 -3.42 -11.39
CA ILE A 16 -4.76 -4.20 -10.14
C ILE A 16 -4.99 -3.29 -8.92
N VAL A 17 -4.28 -2.16 -8.85
CA VAL A 17 -4.42 -1.20 -7.74
C VAL A 17 -5.83 -0.61 -7.70
N TRP A 18 -6.37 -0.24 -8.87
CA TRP A 18 -7.71 0.32 -8.99
C TRP A 18 -8.79 -0.65 -8.51
N ILE A 19 -8.72 -1.91 -8.96
CA ILE A 19 -9.66 -2.96 -8.55
C ILE A 19 -9.58 -3.18 -7.03
N ALA A 20 -8.37 -3.33 -6.49
CA ALA A 20 -8.17 -3.51 -5.04
C ALA A 20 -8.72 -2.33 -4.23
N TYR A 21 -8.49 -1.10 -4.70
CA TYR A 21 -9.03 0.12 -4.09
C TYR A 21 -10.56 0.15 -4.11
N TRP A 22 -11.16 -0.18 -5.26
CA TRP A 22 -12.61 -0.19 -5.43
C TRP A 22 -13.31 -1.18 -4.49
N PHE A 23 -12.78 -2.42 -4.38
CA PHE A 23 -13.30 -3.41 -3.43
C PHE A 23 -13.14 -2.98 -1.97
N ASN A 24 -11.99 -2.42 -1.60
CA ASN A 24 -11.74 -1.97 -0.23
C ASN A 24 -12.64 -0.77 0.17
N ALA A 25 -13.00 0.09 -0.78
CA ALA A 25 -13.94 1.18 -0.57
C ALA A 25 -15.38 0.68 -0.29
N GLY A 26 -15.79 -0.43 -0.90
CA GLY A 26 -17.10 -1.05 -0.68
C GLY A 26 -17.31 -1.57 0.75
N ASN A 27 -16.28 -2.17 1.35
CA ASN A 27 -16.38 -2.80 2.68
C ASN A 27 -16.80 -1.81 3.78
N ARG A 28 -16.36 -0.55 3.70
CA ARG A 28 -16.74 0.49 4.68
C ARG A 28 -18.22 0.86 4.59
N LYS A 29 -18.77 0.88 3.37
CA LYS A 29 -20.19 1.17 3.14
C LYS A 29 -21.06 0.05 3.72
N GLN A 30 -20.68 -1.20 3.49
CA GLN A 30 -21.41 -2.36 4.01
C GLN A 30 -21.47 -2.38 5.54
N VAL A 31 -20.36 -2.07 6.22
CA VAL A 31 -20.35 -1.99 7.70
C VAL A 31 -21.29 -0.90 8.23
N GLN A 32 -21.31 0.27 7.59
CA GLN A 32 -22.22 1.36 7.97
C GLN A 32 -23.69 1.03 7.69
N GLU A 33 -23.97 0.29 6.61
CA GLU A 33 -25.31 -0.17 6.26
C GLU A 33 -25.83 -1.23 7.25
N THR A 34 -24.96 -2.15 7.68
CA THR A 34 -25.27 -3.11 8.77
C THR A 34 -25.55 -2.39 10.08
N LEU A 35 -24.74 -1.38 10.45
CA LEU A 35 -24.96 -0.53 11.63
C LEU A 35 -26.30 0.20 11.56
N ARG A 36 -26.64 0.80 10.40
CA ARG A 36 -27.95 1.45 10.19
C ARG A 36 -29.11 0.47 10.32
N THR A 37 -28.96 -0.72 9.75
CA THR A 37 -29.99 -1.77 9.81
C THR A 37 -30.20 -2.24 11.26
N ALA A 38 -29.14 -2.45 12.03
CA ALA A 38 -29.20 -2.84 13.44
C ALA A 38 -29.83 -1.75 14.33
N ILE A 39 -29.55 -0.46 14.06
CA ILE A 39 -30.19 0.66 14.75
C ILE A 39 -31.69 0.70 14.43
N ASN A 40 -32.06 0.58 13.16
CA ASN A 40 -33.47 0.61 12.72
C ASN A 40 -34.29 -0.57 13.24
N SER A 41 -33.67 -1.71 13.55
CA SER A 41 -34.33 -2.89 14.12
C SER A 41 -34.50 -2.83 15.64
N GLY A 42 -34.18 -1.68 16.27
CA GLY A 42 -34.40 -1.44 17.69
C GLY A 42 -33.40 -2.16 18.61
N GLN A 43 -32.33 -2.72 18.05
CA GLN A 43 -31.32 -3.43 18.81
C GLN A 43 -30.47 -2.41 19.58
N GLN A 44 -30.41 -2.54 20.90
CA GLN A 44 -29.58 -1.69 21.75
C GLN A 44 -28.10 -2.04 21.51
N LEU A 45 -27.47 -1.29 20.61
CA LEU A 45 -26.03 -1.37 20.40
C LEU A 45 -25.33 -0.67 21.55
N THR A 46 -24.56 -1.42 22.34
CA THR A 46 -23.74 -0.79 23.37
C THR A 46 -22.63 0.05 22.71
N PRO A 47 -22.15 1.12 23.37
CA PRO A 47 -21.07 1.96 22.85
C PRO A 47 -19.80 1.17 22.47
N GLU A 48 -19.52 0.06 23.17
CA GLU A 48 -18.41 -0.84 22.86
C GLU A 48 -18.61 -1.58 21.52
N THR A 49 -19.81 -2.07 21.22
CA THR A 49 -20.10 -2.76 19.95
C THR A 49 -20.03 -1.80 18.77
N ILE A 50 -20.49 -0.55 18.94
CA ILE A 50 -20.38 0.50 17.92
C ILE A 50 -18.90 0.84 17.66
N LYS A 51 -18.09 0.92 18.72
CA LYS A 51 -16.66 1.19 18.60
C LYS A 51 -15.93 0.01 17.95
N ALA A 52 -16.30 -1.23 18.26
CA ALA A 52 -15.72 -2.43 17.66
C ALA A 52 -16.07 -2.60 16.18
N LEU A 53 -17.29 -2.21 15.76
CA LEU A 53 -17.73 -2.25 14.36
C LEU A 53 -17.28 -1.03 13.55
N GLY A 54 -17.26 0.16 14.16
CA GLY A 54 -17.05 1.43 13.48
C GLY A 54 -15.62 1.97 13.53
N ALA A 55 -14.81 1.58 14.51
CA ALA A 55 -13.42 2.02 14.58
C ALA A 55 -12.54 1.05 13.76
N PRO A 56 -11.93 1.49 12.65
CA PRO A 56 -10.82 0.73 12.10
C PRO A 56 -9.75 0.66 13.19
N VAL A 57 -9.51 -0.55 13.74
CA VAL A 57 -8.37 -0.78 14.62
C VAL A 57 -7.14 -0.47 13.78
N ARG A 58 -6.54 0.70 14.06
CA ARG A 58 -5.38 1.18 13.34
C ARG A 58 -4.24 0.27 13.80
N ASN A 59 -3.84 -0.61 12.89
CA ASN A 59 -2.86 -1.64 13.20
C ASN A 59 -1.50 -1.04 12.88
N ASP A 60 -0.78 -0.57 13.89
CA ASP A 60 0.51 0.11 13.70
C ASP A 60 1.55 -0.79 13.01
N ASP A 61 1.43 -2.11 13.16
CA ASP A 61 2.25 -3.07 12.43
C ASP A 61 1.99 -3.07 10.93
N ARG A 62 0.79 -2.66 10.49
CA ARG A 62 0.43 -2.58 9.07
C ARG A 62 1.30 -1.57 8.34
N ASP A 63 1.55 -0.42 8.95
CA ASP A 63 2.38 0.62 8.34
C ASP A 63 3.84 0.16 8.25
N MET A 64 4.32 -0.62 9.23
CA MET A 64 5.65 -1.24 9.19
C MET A 64 5.76 -2.27 8.06
N THR A 65 4.77 -3.16 7.91
CA THR A 65 4.76 -4.16 6.85
C THR A 65 4.71 -3.51 5.46
N VAL A 66 3.82 -2.52 5.27
CA VAL A 66 3.72 -1.80 4.00
C VAL A 66 5.02 -1.05 3.70
N GLY A 67 5.62 -0.41 4.71
CA GLY A 67 6.90 0.28 4.57
C GLY A 67 8.04 -0.66 4.14
N ALA A 68 8.16 -1.81 4.79
CA ALA A 68 9.17 -2.82 4.47
C ALA A 68 9.01 -3.38 3.05
N VAL A 69 7.77 -3.64 2.62
CA VAL A 69 7.47 -4.12 1.26
C VAL A 69 7.91 -3.09 0.21
N LEU A 70 7.64 -1.81 0.43
CA LEU A 70 8.04 -0.75 -0.50
C LEU A 70 9.56 -0.59 -0.59
N ILE A 71 10.28 -0.72 0.52
CA ILE A 71 11.76 -0.74 0.52
C ILE A 71 12.28 -1.95 -0.27
N ALA A 72 11.67 -3.12 -0.10
CA ALA A 72 12.05 -4.32 -0.86
C ALA A 72 11.84 -4.13 -2.38
N ILE A 73 10.72 -3.50 -2.78
CA ILE A 73 10.45 -3.17 -4.19
C ILE A 73 11.50 -2.20 -4.74
N ALA A 74 11.87 -1.17 -3.97
CA ALA A 74 12.93 -0.24 -4.36
C ALA A 74 14.27 -0.97 -4.58
N ALA A 75 14.66 -1.84 -3.64
CA ALA A 75 15.86 -2.65 -3.76
C ALA A 75 15.81 -3.56 -5.01
N ALA A 76 14.66 -4.16 -5.31
CA ALA A 76 14.49 -5.00 -6.50
C ALA A 76 14.72 -4.21 -7.80
N PHE A 77 14.21 -2.98 -7.91
CA PHE A 77 14.47 -2.12 -9.09
C PHE A 77 15.95 -1.75 -9.23
N ILE A 78 16.63 -1.42 -8.13
CA ILE A 78 18.07 -1.13 -8.16
C ILE A 78 18.85 -2.36 -8.63
N ILE A 79 18.58 -3.54 -8.06
CA ILE A 79 19.23 -4.79 -8.45
C ILE A 79 18.98 -5.10 -9.93
N LEU A 80 17.74 -4.95 -10.40
CA LEU A 80 17.41 -5.15 -11.82
C LEU A 80 18.22 -4.22 -12.73
N GLY A 81 18.30 -2.92 -12.39
CA GLY A 81 19.09 -1.95 -13.14
C GLY A 81 20.58 -2.31 -13.18
N LEU A 82 21.14 -2.77 -12.06
CA LEU A 82 22.54 -3.22 -11.99
C LEU A 82 22.79 -4.48 -12.81
N VAL A 83 21.88 -5.45 -12.79
CA VAL A 83 22.00 -6.67 -13.61
C VAL A 83 21.97 -6.33 -15.10
N ILE A 84 21.07 -5.44 -15.53
CA ILE A 84 21.02 -5.01 -16.94
C ILE A 84 22.31 -4.29 -17.33
N PHE A 85 22.83 -3.40 -16.47
CA PHE A 85 24.12 -2.76 -16.68
C PHE A 85 25.24 -3.78 -16.89
N ILE A 86 25.34 -4.80 -16.03
CA ILE A 86 26.40 -5.83 -16.13
C ILE A 86 26.26 -6.68 -17.40
N VAL A 87 25.04 -7.02 -17.80
CA VAL A 87 24.79 -7.94 -18.92
C VAL A 87 24.82 -7.24 -20.28
N GLN A 88 24.39 -5.98 -20.35
CA GLN A 88 24.22 -5.26 -21.62
C GLN A 88 25.11 -4.02 -21.76
N ASP A 89 25.95 -3.70 -20.78
CA ASP A 89 26.84 -2.53 -20.75
C ASP A 89 26.10 -1.18 -20.96
N GLN A 90 24.89 -1.08 -20.41
CA GLN A 90 24.05 0.12 -20.46
C GLN A 90 23.98 0.81 -19.09
N PRO A 91 24.92 1.70 -18.76
CA PRO A 91 24.97 2.36 -17.44
C PRO A 91 23.77 3.27 -17.16
N GLU A 92 23.14 3.83 -18.21
CA GLU A 92 21.95 4.67 -18.09
C GLU A 92 20.75 3.91 -17.48
N VAL A 93 20.63 2.60 -17.72
CA VAL A 93 19.53 1.80 -17.20
C VAL A 93 19.62 1.70 -15.67
N ALA A 94 20.82 1.55 -15.11
CA ALA A 94 21.01 1.53 -13.67
C ALA A 94 20.60 2.86 -13.01
N LEU A 95 20.93 3.98 -13.65
CA LEU A 95 20.53 5.33 -13.21
C LEU A 95 19.01 5.53 -13.26
N ILE A 96 18.37 5.17 -14.37
CA ILE A 96 16.92 5.30 -14.55
C ILE A 96 16.19 4.41 -13.53
N MET A 97 16.61 3.14 -13.38
CA MET A 97 15.99 2.22 -12.42
C MET A 97 16.16 2.67 -10.98
N THR A 98 17.30 3.26 -10.62
CA THR A 98 17.50 3.88 -9.30
C THR A 98 16.57 5.07 -9.09
N GLY A 99 16.35 5.89 -10.13
CA GLY A 99 15.36 6.95 -10.11
C GLY A 99 13.94 6.42 -9.85
N VAL A 100 13.52 5.37 -10.56
CA VAL A 100 12.22 4.71 -10.36
C VAL A 100 12.12 4.07 -8.97
N ALA A 101 13.20 3.47 -8.47
CA ALA A 101 13.26 2.86 -7.14
C ALA A 101 13.10 3.88 -6.00
N SER A 102 13.48 5.14 -6.23
CA SER A 102 13.40 6.19 -5.20
C SER A 102 11.96 6.43 -4.72
N PHE A 103 10.96 6.28 -5.60
CA PHE A 103 9.55 6.47 -5.25
C PHE A 103 9.08 5.48 -4.16
N PRO A 104 9.10 4.15 -4.38
CA PRO A 104 8.74 3.21 -3.32
C PRO A 104 9.74 3.25 -2.15
N GLY A 105 11.04 3.50 -2.40
CA GLY A 105 12.06 3.52 -1.35
C GLY A 105 11.81 4.60 -0.31
N LEU A 106 11.53 5.84 -0.74
CA LEU A 106 11.26 6.96 0.14
C LEU A 106 9.91 6.82 0.86
N VAL A 107 8.86 6.39 0.16
CA VAL A 107 7.55 6.14 0.78
C VAL A 107 7.68 5.04 1.84
N GLY A 108 8.39 3.96 1.53
CA GLY A 108 8.64 2.86 2.45
C GLY A 108 9.42 3.30 3.68
N ALA A 109 10.48 4.09 3.50
CA ALA A 109 11.26 4.66 4.60
C ALA A 109 10.41 5.53 5.54
N VAL A 110 9.55 6.38 4.98
CA VAL A 110 8.65 7.22 5.78
C VAL A 110 7.63 6.37 6.55
N LEU A 111 7.05 5.34 5.94
CA LEU A 111 6.11 4.45 6.62
C LEU A 111 6.77 3.68 7.78
N CYS A 112 7.98 3.16 7.57
CA CYS A 112 8.75 2.52 8.63
C CYS A 112 9.09 3.49 9.77
N TRP A 113 9.48 4.72 9.44
CA TRP A 113 9.79 5.75 10.43
C TRP A 113 8.56 6.16 11.24
N LEU A 114 7.41 6.37 10.58
CA LEU A 114 6.15 6.68 11.23
C LEU A 114 5.67 5.52 12.11
N ALA A 115 5.77 4.28 11.64
CA ALA A 115 5.44 3.10 12.41
C ALA A 115 6.31 2.98 13.68
N LYS A 116 7.62 3.26 13.56
CA LYS A 116 8.53 3.29 14.72
C LYS A 116 8.18 4.38 15.73
N LYS A 117 7.82 5.60 15.28
CA LYS A 117 7.41 6.71 16.16
C LYS A 117 6.09 6.46 16.89
N ARG A 118 5.21 5.63 16.31
CA ARG A 118 3.88 5.36 16.85
C ARG A 118 3.85 4.22 17.85
N LYS A 119 4.86 3.33 17.85
CA LYS A 119 5.05 2.38 18.95
C LYS A 119 5.25 3.21 20.24
N PRO A 120 4.29 3.25 21.18
CA PRO A 120 4.54 3.87 22.46
C PRO A 120 5.71 3.13 23.10
N ALA A 121 6.61 3.87 23.76
CA ALA A 121 7.64 3.28 24.60
C ALA A 121 6.93 2.35 25.59
N GLN A 122 6.99 1.04 25.33
CA GLN A 122 6.70 0.01 26.30
C GLN A 122 7.98 -0.19 27.10
N ASP A 123 8.24 0.75 28.00
CA ASP A 123 9.13 0.59 29.15
C ASP A 123 8.32 0.90 30.41
#